data_AF-A0A7U3VQ26-F1
#
_entry.id   AF-A0A7U3VQ26-F1
#
_cell.length_a   1.000
_cell.length_b   1.000
_cell.length_c   1.000
_cell.angle_alpha   90.00
_cell.angle_beta   90.00
_cell.angle_gamma   90.00
#
_symmetry.space_group_name_H-M   'P 1'
#
loop_
_entity.id
_entity.type
_entity.pdbx_description
1 polymer ?
#
loop_
_entity_poly.entity_id
_entity_poly.type
_entity_poly.pdbx_seq_one_letter_code
_entity_poly.pdbx_strand_id
1 'polypeptide(L)' 'MIRTHPNDPPLTVIEAGRIARITAAAMIRGGTLTTDQKTAVDRILDGARKRAEKAAKK' A
#
# COMPACT_ATOMS: atom_id res chain seq x y z
N MET A 1 -4.78 4.16 11.67
CA MET A 1 -3.58 3.92 10.83
C MET A 1 -3.31 2.43 10.82
N ILE A 2 -3.16 1.82 9.64
CA ILE A 2 -2.98 0.37 9.48
C ILE A 2 -1.50 0.09 9.28
N ARG A 3 -0.94 -0.90 9.99
CA ARG A 3 0.47 -1.31 9.85
C ARG A 3 0.53 -2.73 9.30
N THR A 4 1.34 -2.93 8.26
CA THR A 4 1.58 -4.23 7.61
C THR A 4 2.74 -5.00 8.25
N HIS A 5 3.71 -4.29 8.83
CA HIS A 5 4.81 -4.82 9.65
C HIS A 5 5.11 -3.87 10.83
N PRO A 6 5.69 -4.32 11.95
CA PRO A 6 6.06 -3.48 13.10
C PRO A 6 6.93 -2.26 12.76
N ASN A 7 7.74 -2.35 11.70
CA ASN A 7 8.62 -1.27 11.24
C ASN A 7 8.05 -0.49 10.04
N ASP A 8 6.89 -0.88 9.52
CA ASP A 8 6.34 -0.24 8.33
C ASP A 8 5.70 1.10 8.66
N PRO A 9 5.88 2.10 7.76
CA PRO A 9 5.20 3.37 7.88
C PRO A 9 3.69 3.15 7.88
N PRO A 10 2.96 3.79 8.80
CA PRO A 10 1.53 3.57 8.93
C PRO A 10 0.75 4.01 7.68
N LEU A 11 -0.02 3.10 7.11
CA LEU A 11 -0.97 3.38 6.04
C LEU A 11 -2.19 4.13 6.59
N THR A 12 -2.72 5.03 5.78
CA THR A 12 -4.05 5.60 5.98
C THR A 12 -5.12 4.56 5.64
N VAL A 13 -6.34 4.79 6.14
CA VAL A 13 -7.51 3.95 5.83
C VAL A 13 -7.78 3.91 4.32
N ILE A 14 -7.59 5.04 3.63
CA ILE A 14 -7.80 5.16 2.18
C ILE A 14 -6.76 4.33 1.40
N GLU A 15 -5.49 4.44 1.77
CA GLU A 15 -4.41 3.67 1.12
C GLU A 15 -4.59 2.17 1.34
N ALA A 16 -4.89 1.74 2.57
CA ALA A 16 -5.19 0.35 2.87
C ALA A 16 -6.41 -0.16 2.09
N GLY A 17 -7.48 0.64 2.00
CA GLY A 17 -8.66 0.29 1.21
C GLY A 17 -8.38 0.16 -0.29
N ARG A 18 -7.46 0.98 -0.84
CA ARG A 18 -7.02 0.86 -2.24
C ARG A 18 -6.23 -0.41 -2.47
N ILE A 19 -5.27 -0.74 -1.60
CA ILE A 19 -4.52 -1.99 -1.67
C ILE A 19 -5.49 -3.18 -1.60
N ALA A 20 -6.42 -3.19 -0.64
CA ALA A 20 -7.40 -4.26 -0.49
C ALA A 20 -8.25 -4.46 -1.77
N ARG A 21 -8.70 -3.37 -2.41
CA ARG A 21 -9.41 -3.47 -3.71
C ARG A 21 -8.55 -4.06 -4.82
N ILE A 22 -7.29 -3.63 -4.92
CA ILE A 22 -6.36 -4.14 -5.93
C ILE A 22 -6.14 -5.64 -5.73
N THR A 23 -5.85 -6.06 -4.49
CA THR A 23 -5.64 -7.47 -4.16
C THR A 23 -6.90 -8.31 -4.36
N ALA A 24 -8.08 -7.80 -4.01
CA ALA A 24 -9.35 -8.50 -4.27
C ALA A 24 -9.59 -8.70 -5.78
N ALA A 25 -9.31 -7.68 -6.59
CA ALA A 25 -9.41 -7.80 -8.05
C ALA A 25 -8.43 -8.83 -8.63
N ALA A 26 -7.21 -8.91 -8.08
CA ALA A 26 -6.22 -9.92 -8.47
C ALA A 26 -6.67 -11.35 -8.08
N MET A 27 -7.24 -11.53 -6.89
CA MET A 27 -7.76 -12.82 -6.43
C MET A 27 -8.86 -13.37 -7.34
N ILE A 28 -9.79 -12.51 -7.77
CA ILE A 28 -10.85 -12.89 -8.73
C ILE A 28 -10.25 -13.37 -10.07
N ARG A 29 -9.07 -12.87 -10.44
CA ARG A 29 -8.42 -13.11 -11.73
C ARG A 29 -7.38 -14.25 -11.70
N GLY A 30 -7.38 -15.07 -10.65
CA GLY A 30 -6.44 -16.18 -10.48
C GLY A 30 -5.34 -15.96 -9.45
N GLY A 31 -5.42 -14.90 -8.64
CA GLY A 31 -4.49 -14.65 -7.54
C GLY A 31 -3.24 -13.87 -7.92
N THR A 32 -3.06 -13.53 -9.20
CA THR A 32 -1.88 -12.82 -9.71
C THR A 32 -2.18 -11.34 -9.93
N LEU A 33 -1.31 -10.49 -9.39
CA LEU A 33 -1.31 -9.06 -9.68
C LEU A 33 -0.80 -8.82 -11.10
N THR A 34 -1.48 -7.96 -11.86
CA THR A 34 -0.92 -7.43 -13.10
C THR A 34 0.21 -6.43 -12.80
N THR A 35 1.04 -6.12 -13.80
CA THR A 35 2.11 -5.12 -13.69
C THR A 35 1.59 -3.76 -13.21
N ASP A 36 0.43 -3.33 -13.72
CA ASP A 36 -0.19 -2.05 -13.34
C ASP A 36 -0.69 -2.07 -11.89
N GLN A 37 -1.29 -3.18 -11.47
CA GLN A 37 -1.75 -3.37 -10.11
C GLN A 37 -0.59 -3.37 -9.12
N LYS A 38 0.51 -4.05 -9.46
CA LYS A 38 1.74 -4.03 -8.67
C LYS A 38 2.31 -2.61 -8.56
N THR A 39 2.43 -1.92 -9.69
CA THR A 39 2.91 -0.52 -9.74
C THR A 39 2.04 0.42 -8.91
N ALA A 40 0.72 0.20 -8.88
CA ALA A 40 -0.21 0.98 -8.06
C ALA A 40 -0.01 0.73 -6.55
N VAL A 41 0.21 -0.52 -6.15
CA VAL A 41 0.53 -0.87 -4.75
C VAL A 41 1.87 -0.26 -4.34
N ASP A 42 2.90 -0.37 -5.19
CA ASP A 42 4.24 0.17 -4.91
C ASP A 42 4.17 1.69 -4.70
N ARG A 43 3.44 2.43 -5.56
CA ARG A 43 3.23 3.88 -5.39
C ARG A 43 2.57 4.24 -4.06
N ILE A 44 1.62 3.43 -3.59
CA ILE A 44 0.95 3.65 -2.31
C ILE A 44 1.94 3.48 -1.15
N LEU A 45 2.72 2.40 -1.19
CA LEU A 45 3.71 2.10 -0.14
C LEU A 45 4.84 3.15 -0.11
N ASP A 46 5.33 3.57 -1.28
CA ASP A 46 6.32 4.65 -1.39
C ASP A 46 5.79 5.98 -0.85
N GLY A 47 4.52 6.30 -1.12
CA GLY A 47 3.86 7.48 -0.58
C GLY A 47 3.77 7.45 0.95
N ALA A 48 3.45 6.28 1.52
CA ALA A 48 3.43 6.07 2.97
C ALA A 48 4.83 6.22 3.58
N ARG A 49 5.84 5.65 2.94
CA ARG A 49 7.26 5.77 3.36
C ARG A 49 7.74 7.20 3.35
N LYS A 50 7.53 7.95 2.26
CA LYS A 50 7.91 9.37 2.17
C LYS A 50 7.22 10.22 3.24
N ARG A 51 5.96 9.93 3.57
CA ARG A 51 5.25 10.62 4.68
C ARG A 51 5.89 10.31 6.02
N ALA A 52 6.22 9.06 6.30
CA ALA A 52 6.86 8.68 7.56
C ALA A 52 8.27 9.29 7.68
N GLU A 53 9.06 9.30 6.61
CA GLU A 53 10.36 9.98 6.57
C GLU A 53 10.23 11.49 6.82
N LYS A 54 9.21 12.13 6.25
CA LYS A 54 8.93 13.56 6.50
C LYS A 54 8.49 13.80 7.95
N ALA A 55 7.73 12.90 8.55
CA ALA A 55 7.31 12.99 9.95
C ALA A 55 8.49 12.75 10.92
N ALA A 56 9.43 11.86 10.58
CA ALA A 56 10.61 11.59 11.39
C ALA A 56 11.66 12.72 11.36
N LYS A 57 11.64 13.55 10.31
CA LYS A 57 12.52 14.72 10.16
C LYS A 57 11.96 16.00 10.81
N LYS A 58 10.76 15.95 11.39
CA LYS A 58 10.05 17.09 11.98
C LYS A 58 10.01 16.95 13.49
#